data_AF-A0A847C413-F1
#
_entry.id   AF-A0A847C413-F1
#
_cell.length_a   1.000
_cell.length_b   1.000
_cell.length_c   1.000
_cell.angle_alpha   90.00
_cell.angle_beta   90.00
_cell.angle_gamma   90.00
#
_symmetry.space_group_name_H-M   'P 1'
#
loop_
_entity.id
_entity.type
_entity.pdbx_description
1 polymer ?
#
loop_
_entity_poly.entity_id
_entity_poly.type
_entity_poly.pdbx_seq_one_letter_code
_entity_poly.pdbx_strand_id
1 'polypeptide(L)'
;MNERTYPRGLDIEVFSYSVLKEAFYKATRAYQREHVTPWIYENYKEAIYYYKNDVDYSSLRWTLDTADDYLLIQTIYDSLYNGKHNFFFADVLKLFHEKPELAAINRHVVQKTYNDTSTSDLK
;
A
#
# COMPACT_ATOMS: atom_id res chain seq x y z
N MET A 1 -9.84 -5.00 0.01
CA MET A 1 -9.62 -3.55 -0.15
C MET A 1 -10.02 -3.15 -1.56
N ASN A 2 -11.21 -2.57 -1.77
CA ASN A 2 -11.66 -2.13 -3.10
C ASN A 2 -11.97 -0.63 -3.20
N GLU A 3 -11.56 0.14 -2.19
CA GLU A 3 -11.92 1.57 -2.02
C GLU A 3 -10.68 2.49 -1.99
N ARG A 4 -9.53 1.99 -2.47
CA ARG A 4 -8.26 2.73 -2.47
C ARG A 4 -8.32 3.85 -3.51
N THR A 5 -7.88 5.04 -3.13
CA THR A 5 -7.74 6.21 -4.02
C THR A 5 -6.34 6.83 -3.94
N TYR A 6 -5.52 6.45 -2.95
CA TYR A 6 -4.11 6.81 -2.88
C TYR A 6 -3.24 5.78 -3.62
N PRO A 7 -2.03 6.16 -4.07
CA PRO A 7 -1.05 5.21 -4.57
C PRO A 7 -0.79 4.07 -3.59
N ARG A 8 -0.54 2.88 -4.13
CA ARG A 8 -0.05 1.78 -3.31
C ARG A 8 1.30 2.12 -2.69
N GLY A 9 1.48 1.76 -1.42
CA GLY A 9 2.65 2.14 -0.62
C GLY A 9 2.44 3.37 0.27
N LEU A 10 1.29 4.06 0.12
CA LEU A 10 0.82 5.09 1.05
C LEU A 10 -0.36 4.58 1.91
N ASP A 11 -0.41 3.27 2.13
CA ASP A 11 -1.47 2.62 2.89
C ASP A 11 -1.34 2.96 4.39
N ILE A 12 -2.43 3.45 4.99
CA ILE A 12 -2.52 3.77 6.43
C ILE A 12 -3.79 3.15 6.99
N GLU A 13 -3.66 2.46 8.12
CA GLU A 13 -4.78 1.88 8.85
C GLU A 13 -4.75 2.39 10.29
N VAL A 14 -5.87 2.93 10.77
CA VAL A 14 -6.01 3.45 12.13
C VAL A 14 -7.19 2.75 12.80
N PHE A 15 -6.95 2.16 13.96
CA PHE A 15 -7.94 1.48 14.76
C PHE A 15 -7.61 1.62 16.25
N SER A 16 -8.61 1.45 17.11
CA SER A 16 -8.40 1.52 18.55
C SER A 16 -7.62 0.30 19.05
N TYR A 17 -6.96 0.47 20.20
CA TYR A 17 -6.33 -0.64 20.91
C TYR A 17 -7.32 -1.76 21.25
N SER A 18 -8.57 -1.42 21.60
CA SER A 18 -9.59 -2.42 21.94
C SER A 18 -9.90 -3.35 20.75
N VAL A 19 -10.04 -2.80 19.54
CA VAL A 19 -10.30 -3.58 18.33
C VAL A 19 -9.08 -4.44 17.98
N LEU A 20 -7.87 -3.90 18.07
CA LEU A 20 -6.64 -4.68 17.85
C LEU A 20 -6.50 -5.83 18.85
N LYS A 21 -6.76 -5.57 20.13
CA LYS A 21 -6.72 -6.58 21.20
C LYS A 21 -7.72 -7.70 20.92
N GLU A 22 -8.92 -7.35 20.50
CA GLU A 22 -9.93 -8.34 20.15
C GLU A 22 -9.49 -9.20 18.94
N ALA A 23 -8.98 -8.58 17.89
CA ALA A 23 -8.42 -9.28 16.73
C ALA A 23 -7.30 -10.25 17.13
N PHE A 24 -6.40 -9.83 18.02
CA PHE A 24 -5.32 -10.69 18.52
C PHE A 24 -5.83 -11.98 19.18
N TYR A 25 -6.87 -11.89 20.02
CA TYR A 25 -7.42 -13.08 20.69
C TYR A 25 -8.34 -13.92 19.81
N LYS A 26 -9.07 -13.29 18.87
CA LYS A 26 -10.12 -13.96 18.08
C LYS A 26 -9.67 -14.42 16.69
N ALA A 27 -8.57 -13.90 16.15
CA ALA A 27 -8.03 -14.34 14.86
C ALA A 27 -7.45 -15.76 14.96
N THR A 28 -8.05 -16.69 14.24
CA THR A 28 -7.66 -18.12 14.20
C THR A 28 -7.05 -18.54 12.88
N ARG A 29 -7.22 -17.76 11.80
CA ARG A 29 -6.66 -18.07 10.48
C ARG A 29 -5.26 -17.47 10.35
N ALA A 30 -4.35 -18.17 9.66
CA ALA A 30 -2.95 -17.74 9.51
C ALA A 30 -2.83 -16.33 8.90
N TYR A 31 -3.49 -16.08 7.76
CA TYR A 31 -3.46 -14.77 7.09
C TYR A 31 -3.99 -13.62 7.96
N GLN A 32 -4.94 -13.88 8.86
CA GLN A 32 -5.45 -12.85 9.78
C GLN A 32 -4.39 -12.44 10.80
N ARG A 33 -3.55 -13.39 11.23
CA ARG A 33 -2.45 -13.11 12.18
C ARG A 33 -1.24 -12.48 11.51
N GLU A 34 -0.92 -12.92 10.29
CA GLU A 34 0.19 -12.38 9.51
C GLU A 34 -0.07 -10.92 9.08
N HIS A 35 -1.27 -10.63 8.56
CA HIS A 35 -1.60 -9.31 8.02
C HIS A 35 -2.37 -8.41 8.99
N VAL A 36 -2.63 -8.87 10.21
CA VAL A 36 -3.21 -8.14 11.35
C VAL A 36 -4.66 -7.66 11.15
N THR A 37 -4.94 -6.90 10.10
CA THR A 37 -6.24 -6.26 9.85
C THR A 37 -7.32 -7.10 9.16
N PRO A 38 -7.07 -8.25 8.50
CA PRO A 38 -8.14 -9.00 7.85
C PRO A 38 -9.28 -9.41 8.79
N TRP A 39 -8.96 -9.82 10.02
CA TRP A 39 -10.00 -10.14 11.01
C TRP A 39 -10.88 -8.93 11.33
N ILE A 40 -10.29 -7.73 11.42
CA ILE A 40 -11.03 -6.48 11.66
C ILE A 40 -11.97 -6.20 10.48
N TYR A 41 -11.48 -6.31 9.24
CA TYR A 41 -12.31 -6.12 8.04
C TYR A 41 -13.49 -7.08 7.95
N GLU A 42 -13.28 -8.34 8.33
CA GLU A 42 -14.30 -9.39 8.29
C GLU A 42 -15.40 -9.20 9.35
N ASN A 43 -15.07 -8.62 10.51
CA ASN A 43 -15.99 -8.52 11.65
C ASN A 43 -16.59 -7.12 11.84
N TYR A 44 -15.93 -6.07 11.37
CA TYR A 44 -16.37 -4.67 11.54
C TYR A 44 -16.69 -3.98 10.22
N LYS A 45 -16.97 -4.72 9.14
CA LYS A 45 -17.15 -4.19 7.79
C LYS A 45 -18.00 -2.90 7.71
N GLU A 46 -19.09 -2.82 8.47
CA GLU A 46 -20.02 -1.68 8.48
C GLU A 46 -19.51 -0.46 9.27
N ALA A 47 -18.54 -0.65 10.17
CA ALA A 47 -17.94 0.40 10.98
C ALA A 47 -16.67 1.00 10.35
N ILE A 48 -16.29 0.56 9.15
CA ILE A 48 -15.06 1.00 8.48
C ILE A 48 -15.32 2.27 7.69
N TYR A 49 -14.56 3.31 8.02
CA TYR A 49 -14.49 4.54 7.25
C TYR A 49 -13.27 4.51 6.33
N TYR A 50 -13.48 4.87 5.06
CA TYR A 50 -12.41 4.99 4.07
C TYR A 50 -12.07 6.46 3.87
N TYR A 51 -10.87 6.86 4.31
CA TYR A 51 -10.32 8.18 3.99
C TYR A 51 -9.83 8.18 2.54
N LYS A 52 -10.53 8.91 1.67
CA LYS A 52 -10.29 8.93 0.23
C LYS A 52 -9.71 10.25 -0.22
N ASN A 53 -8.84 10.19 -1.22
CA ASN A 53 -8.43 11.34 -1.98
C ASN A 53 -9.55 11.73 -2.97
N ASP A 54 -9.65 13.02 -3.30
CA ASP A 54 -10.63 13.54 -4.27
C ASP A 54 -10.42 12.99 -5.69
N VAL A 55 -9.17 12.69 -6.03
CA VAL A 55 -8.76 12.09 -7.32
C VAL A 55 -8.28 10.66 -7.08
N ASP A 56 -8.66 9.74 -7.95
CA ASP A 56 -8.22 8.34 -7.89
C ASP A 56 -6.81 8.16 -8.47
N TYR A 57 -5.84 7.94 -7.57
CA TYR A 57 -4.45 7.61 -7.87
C TYR A 57 -4.11 6.15 -7.55
N SER A 58 -5.10 5.28 -7.37
CA SER A 58 -4.91 3.88 -6.99
C SER A 58 -4.15 3.03 -8.02
N SER A 59 -4.05 3.51 -9.26
CA SER A 59 -3.26 2.90 -10.33
C SER A 59 -1.75 3.08 -10.15
N LEU A 60 -1.31 4.03 -9.32
CA LEU A 60 0.10 4.26 -9.05
C LEU A 60 0.65 3.29 -8.00
N ARG A 61 1.84 2.74 -8.26
CA ARG A 61 2.52 1.78 -7.39
C ARG A 61 3.80 2.39 -6.82
N TRP A 62 3.76 2.86 -5.58
CA TRP A 62 4.88 3.47 -4.86
C TRP A 62 5.26 2.63 -3.62
N THR A 63 5.40 1.32 -3.83
CA THR A 63 5.88 0.36 -2.82
C THR A 63 7.28 -0.13 -3.21
N LEU A 64 7.91 -0.97 -2.39
CA LEU A 64 9.26 -1.50 -2.60
C LEU A 64 9.27 -3.03 -2.43
N ASP A 65 8.71 -3.76 -3.41
CA ASP A 65 8.69 -5.23 -3.39
C ASP A 65 9.55 -5.86 -4.50
N THR A 66 9.84 -5.13 -5.59
CA THR A 66 10.57 -5.62 -6.76
C THR A 66 11.76 -4.71 -7.15
N ALA A 67 12.59 -5.17 -8.08
CA ALA A 67 13.66 -4.35 -8.64
C ALA A 67 13.12 -3.11 -9.40
N ASP A 68 11.99 -3.25 -10.10
CA ASP A 68 11.37 -2.14 -10.83
C ASP A 68 10.72 -1.12 -9.87
N ASP A 69 10.16 -1.60 -8.76
CA ASP A 69 9.71 -0.74 -7.66
C ASP A 69 10.88 0.11 -7.12
N TYR A 70 12.03 -0.52 -6.89
CA TYR A 70 13.25 0.17 -6.46
C TYR A 70 13.73 1.18 -7.51
N LEU A 71 13.75 0.79 -8.79
CA LEU A 71 14.15 1.68 -9.89
C LEU A 71 13.26 2.93 -9.97
N LEU A 72 11.94 2.76 -9.80
CA LEU A 72 11.02 3.89 -9.75
C LEU A 72 11.33 4.81 -8.56
N ILE A 73 11.47 4.25 -7.35
CA ILE A 73 11.78 5.03 -6.15
C ILE A 73 13.10 5.79 -6.33
N GLN A 74 14.14 5.12 -6.82
CA GLN A 74 15.43 5.75 -7.12
C GLN A 74 15.25 6.92 -8.09
N THR A 75 14.51 6.73 -9.18
CA THR A 75 14.27 7.79 -10.19
C THR A 75 13.53 9.00 -9.61
N ILE A 76 12.57 8.77 -8.70
CA ILE A 76 11.87 9.85 -7.98
C ILE A 76 12.85 10.62 -7.10
N TYR A 77 13.67 9.92 -6.31
CA TYR A 77 14.65 10.53 -5.44
C TYR A 77 15.73 11.30 -6.23
N ASP A 78 16.26 10.73 -7.31
CA ASP A 78 17.23 11.40 -8.18
C ASP A 78 16.65 12.70 -8.80
N SER A 79 15.33 12.75 -9.00
CA SER A 79 14.65 13.94 -9.55
C SER A 79 14.33 15.01 -8.51
N LEU A 80 14.00 14.64 -7.27
CA LEU A 80 13.45 15.56 -6.26
C LEU A 80 14.38 15.82 -5.08
N TYR A 81 15.27 14.89 -4.74
CA TYR A 81 16.15 15.01 -3.58
C TYR A 81 17.40 15.83 -3.90
N ASN A 82 17.60 16.93 -3.17
CA ASN A 82 18.73 17.84 -3.36
C ASN A 82 19.68 17.89 -2.15
N GLY A 83 19.71 16.82 -1.35
CA GLY A 83 20.45 16.77 -0.08
C GLY A 83 19.60 17.07 1.16
N LYS A 84 18.32 17.41 0.97
CA LYS A 84 17.32 17.51 2.05
C LYS A 84 16.00 16.89 1.60
N HIS A 85 15.34 16.15 2.49
CA HIS A 85 13.99 15.65 2.23
C HIS A 85 12.96 16.76 2.49
N ASN A 86 12.54 17.43 1.43
CA ASN A 86 11.59 18.55 1.46
C ASN A 86 10.50 18.45 0.38
N PHE A 87 10.27 17.25 -0.16
CA PHE A 87 9.22 16.96 -1.13
C PHE A 87 8.24 15.95 -0.54
N PHE A 88 6.97 16.06 -0.93
CA PHE A 88 5.89 15.25 -0.39
C PHE A 88 4.97 14.73 -1.51
N PHE A 89 3.84 14.14 -1.12
CA PHE A 89 2.84 13.56 -2.01
C PHE A 89 2.54 14.41 -3.26
N ALA A 90 2.29 15.71 -3.08
CA ALA A 90 1.95 16.62 -4.17
C ALA A 90 3.12 16.84 -5.16
N ASP A 91 4.36 16.88 -4.66
CA ASP A 91 5.55 17.05 -5.50
C ASP A 91 5.83 15.80 -6.35
N VAL A 92 5.63 14.61 -5.76
CA VAL A 92 5.74 13.34 -6.51
C VAL A 92 4.64 13.23 -7.56
N LEU A 93 3.40 13.63 -7.26
CA LEU A 93 2.33 13.68 -8.26
C LEU A 93 2.66 14.65 -9.40
N LYS A 94 3.20 15.83 -9.08
CA LYS A 94 3.65 16.80 -10.08
C LYS A 94 4.73 16.20 -10.99
N LEU A 95 5.70 15.49 -10.41
CA LEU A 95 6.72 14.78 -11.19
C LEU A 95 6.10 13.75 -12.14
N PHE A 96 5.09 12.99 -11.71
CA PHE A 96 4.38 12.03 -12.57
C PHE A 96 3.56 12.71 -13.68
N HIS A 97 3.04 13.91 -13.43
CA HIS A 97 2.39 14.71 -14.47
C HIS A 97 3.40 15.21 -15.51
N GLU A 98 4.59 15.62 -15.07
CA GLU A 98 5.68 16.06 -15.95
C GLU A 98 6.38 14.90 -16.69
N LYS A 99 6.40 13.71 -16.08
CA LYS A 99 7.05 12.49 -16.58
C LYS A 99 6.11 11.27 -16.49
N PRO A 100 5.08 11.17 -17.35
CA PRO A 100 4.10 10.08 -17.30
C PRO A 100 4.70 8.68 -17.49
N GLU A 101 5.88 8.56 -18.11
CA GLU A 101 6.61 7.31 -18.30
C GLU A 101 7.03 6.64 -16.99
N LEU A 102 7.15 7.40 -15.89
CA LEU A 102 7.48 6.85 -14.57
C LEU A 102 6.46 5.80 -14.12
N ALA A 103 5.17 6.02 -14.42
CA ALA A 103 4.12 5.08 -14.09
C ALA A 103 4.31 3.74 -14.81
N ALA A 104 4.99 3.69 -15.96
CA ALA A 104 5.17 2.47 -16.73
C ALA A 104 6.22 1.51 -16.13
N ILE A 105 7.16 2.02 -15.30
CA ILE A 105 8.30 1.26 -14.77
C ILE A 105 7.86 -0.02 -14.07
N ASN A 106 6.89 0.09 -13.15
CA ASN A 106 6.44 -1.05 -12.34
C ASN A 106 4.95 -1.38 -12.52
N ARG A 107 4.26 -0.78 -13.50
CA ARG A 107 2.81 -1.02 -13.74
C ARG A 107 2.46 -2.49 -13.99
N HIS A 108 3.40 -3.25 -14.53
CA HIS A 108 3.22 -4.66 -14.87
C HIS A 108 3.34 -5.59 -13.64
N VAL A 109 3.80 -5.08 -12.50
CA VAL A 109 3.98 -5.86 -11.27
C VAL A 109 2.61 -6.18 -10.68
N VAL A 110 2.29 -7.48 -10.63
CA VAL A 110 1.05 -7.97 -10.03
C VAL A 110 1.22 -8.08 -8.51
N GLN A 111 0.30 -7.47 -7.77
CA GLN A 111 0.29 -7.55 -6.31
C GLN A 111 -0.06 -8.97 -5.85
N LYS A 112 0.79 -9.56 -5.01
CA LYS A 112 0.49 -10.83 -4.32
C LYS A 112 -0.72 -10.67 -3.40
N THR A 113 -1.62 -11.66 -3.42
CA THR A 113 -2.78 -11.71 -2.54
C THR A 113 -2.44 -12.49 -1.27
N TYR A 114 -3.17 -12.24 -0.19
CA TYR A 114 -2.94 -12.90 1.11
C TYR A 114 -3.13 -14.44 1.08
N ASN A 115 -3.77 -14.97 0.03
CA ASN A 115 -3.92 -16.41 -0.18
C ASN A 115 -2.70 -17.04 -0.86
N ASP A 116 -1.83 -16.25 -1.49
CA ASP A 116 -0.67 -16.74 -2.24
C ASP A 116 0.48 -17.17 -1.30
N THR A 117 0.49 -16.72 -0.05
CA THR A 117 1.51 -17.08 0.95
C THR A 117 1.27 -18.46 1.59
N SER A 118 0.12 -19.09 1.35
CA SER A 118 -0.22 -20.39 1.97
C SER A 118 0.35 -21.61 1.25
N THR A 119 0.97 -21.45 0.08
CA THR A 119 1.46 -22.57 -0.75
C THR A 119 2.96 -22.54 -1.04
N SER A 120 3.72 -21.51 -0.63
CA SER A 120 5.16 -21.40 -0.94
C SER A 120 6.11 -21.88 0.15
N ASP A 121 5.63 -22.08 1.39
CA ASP A 121 6.51 -22.36 2.54
C ASP A 121 6.61 -23.86 2.89
N LEU A 122 6.34 -24.73 1.92
CA LEU A 122 6.62 -26.17 1.96
C LEU A 122 7.64 -26.54 0.87
N LYS A 123 8.89 -26.11 1.06
CA LYS A 123 10.06 -26.74 0.45
C LYS A 123 11.23 -26.73 1.42
#